data_AF-A0A378FSG1-F1
#
_entry.id   AF-A0A378FSG1-F1
#
_cell.length_a   1.000
_cell.length_b   1.000
_cell.length_c   1.000
_cell.angle_alpha   90.00
_cell.angle_beta   90.00
_cell.angle_gamma   90.00
#
_symmetry.space_group_name_H-M   'P 1'
#
loop_
_entity.id
_entity.type
_entity.pdbx_description
1 polymer ?
#
loop_
_entity_poly.entity_id
_entity_poly.type
_entity_poly.pdbx_seq_one_letter_code
_entity_poly.pdbx_strand_id
1 'polypeptide(L)' 'MTIAFIGFGEAGGILAADLAREHAVAIWDCKLNGPEREAMLRKARDSRVQVGNSLAQALEGATLVFSTVTAR' A
#
# COMPACT_ATOMS: atom_id res chain seq x y z
N MET A 1 -7.29 -3.14 13.61
CA MET A 1 -6.01 -3.77 13.22
C MET A 1 -5.38 -2.92 12.13
N THR A 2 -4.06 -2.72 12.15
CA THR A 2 -3.35 -1.96 11.10
C THR A 2 -2.60 -2.94 10.21
N ILE A 3 -2.85 -2.87 8.91
CA ILE A 3 -2.28 -3.75 7.90
C ILE A 3 -1.37 -2.93 7.00
N ALA A 4 -0.17 -3.42 6.73
CA ALA A 4 0.75 -2.80 5.78
C ALA A 4 0.88 -3.64 4.50
N PHE A 5 0.93 -2.99 3.34
CA PHE A 5 1.29 -3.60 2.06
C PHE A 5 2.60 -3.02 1.52
N ILE A 6 3.51 -3.90 1.15
CA ILE A 6 4.75 -3.58 0.43
C ILE A 6 4.57 -4.06 -1.01
N GLY A 7 4.46 -3.12 -1.96
CA GLY A 7 4.12 -3.38 -3.35
C GLY A 7 2.63 -3.17 -3.61
N PHE A 8 2.26 -2.03 -4.20
CA PHE A 8 0.89 -1.61 -4.50
C PHE A 8 0.59 -1.70 -6.01
N GLY A 9 1.07 -2.79 -6.62
CA GLY A 9 0.76 -3.21 -7.99
C GLY A 9 -0.69 -3.72 -8.16
N GLU A 10 -0.97 -4.53 -9.17
CA GLU A 10 -2.34 -5.04 -9.41
C GLU A 10 -2.88 -5.87 -8.25
N ALA A 11 -2.23 -7.01 -7.95
CA ALA A 11 -2.67 -7.92 -6.89
C ALA A 11 -2.67 -7.25 -5.51
N GLY A 12 -1.56 -6.59 -5.15
CA GLY A 12 -1.45 -5.85 -3.89
C GLY A 12 -2.51 -4.75 -3.78
N GLY A 13 -2.82 -4.07 -4.88
CA GLY A 13 -3.84 -3.02 -4.90
C GLY A 13 -5.26 -3.54 -4.70
N ILE A 14 -5.63 -4.64 -5.36
CA ILE A 14 -6.96 -5.25 -5.22
C ILE A 14 -7.17 -5.73 -3.80
N LEU A 15 -6.21 -6.48 -3.23
CA LEU A 15 -6.33 -7.01 -1.88
C LEU A 15 -6.32 -5.90 -0.82
N ALA A 16 -5.46 -4.89 -0.98
CA ALA A 16 -5.43 -3.74 -0.07
C ALA A 16 -6.74 -2.96 -0.08
N ALA A 17 -7.35 -2.75 -1.26
CA ALA A 17 -8.63 -2.06 -1.39
C ALA A 17 -9.79 -2.81 -0.70
N ASP A 18 -9.80 -4.14 -0.79
CA ASP A 18 -10.84 -4.95 -0.14
C ASP A 18 -10.67 -4.93 1.39
N LEU A 19 -9.44 -5.11 1.89
CA LEU A 19 -9.16 -5.04 3.33
C LEU A 19 -9.37 -3.65 3.92
N ALA A 20 -9.19 -2.58 3.14
CA ALA A 20 -9.44 -1.20 3.56
C ALA A 20 -10.92 -0.91 3.87
N ARG A 21 -11.84 -1.82 3.51
CA ARG A 21 -13.26 -1.71 3.87
C ARG A 21 -13.50 -1.93 5.37
N GLU A 22 -12.65 -2.71 6.02
CA GLU A 22 -12.84 -3.15 7.41
C GLU A 22 -11.65 -2.81 8.33
N HIS A 23 -10.48 -2.50 7.75
CA HIS A 23 -9.25 -2.29 8.49
C HIS A 23 -8.50 -1.05 8.00
N ALA A 24 -7.67 -0.48 8.88
CA ALA A 24 -6.73 0.57 8.48
C ALA A 24 -5.60 -0.07 7.66
N VAL A 25 -5.44 0.38 6.42
CA VAL A 25 -4.43 -0.15 5.50
C VAL A 25 -3.45 0.96 5.12
N ALA A 26 -2.17 0.73 5.37
CA ALA A 26 -1.07 1.55 4.87
C ALA A 26 -0.36 0.82 3.72
N ILE A 27 0.08 1.56 2.71
CA ILE A 27 0.81 1.01 1.56
C ILE A 27 2.14 1.73 1.37
N TRP A 28 3.10 1.00 0.81
CA TRP A 28 4.29 1.56 0.22
C TRP A 28 4.63 0.82 -1.09
N ASP A 29 5.05 1.57 -2.10
CA ASP A 29 5.53 1.05 -3.38
C ASP A 29 6.69 1.91 -3.87
N CYS A 30 7.71 1.30 -4.48
CA CYS A 30 8.87 2.03 -4.98
C CYS A 30 8.51 3.05 -6.07
N LYS A 31 7.41 2.84 -6.80
CA LYS A 31 6.89 3.77 -7.82
C LYS A 31 6.37 5.09 -7.24
N LEU A 32 6.16 5.19 -5.93
CA LEU A 32 5.86 6.46 -5.26
C LEU A 32 7.01 7.47 -5.37
N ASN A 33 8.23 6.99 -5.63
CA ASN A 33 9.42 7.82 -5.84
C ASN A 33 9.72 8.08 -7.32
N GLY A 34 8.83 7.67 -8.22
CA GLY A 34 9.03 7.68 -9.67
C GLY A 34 7.98 8.49 -10.44
N PRO A 35 8.03 8.42 -11.79
CA PRO A 35 7.08 9.14 -12.64
C PRO A 35 5.63 8.67 -12.46
N GLU A 36 5.40 7.46 -11.97
CA GLU A 36 4.06 6.92 -11.71
C GLU A 36 3.44 7.39 -10.38
N ARG A 37 4.15 8.21 -9.58
CA ARG A 37 3.69 8.67 -8.27
C ARG A 37 2.25 9.18 -8.27
N GLU A 38 1.92 10.09 -9.19
CA GLU A 38 0.59 10.69 -9.24
C GLU A 38 -0.50 9.68 -9.59
N ALA A 39 -0.21 8.69 -10.45
CA ALA A 39 -1.13 7.61 -10.72
C ALA A 39 -1.33 6.71 -9.49
N MET A 40 -0.23 6.45 -8.75
CA MET A 40 -0.27 5.65 -7.52
C MET A 40 -1.06 6.33 -6.41
N LEU A 41 -0.91 7.65 -6.23
CA LEU A 41 -1.67 8.43 -5.26
C LEU A 41 -3.17 8.45 -5.58
N ARG A 42 -3.52 8.59 -6.86
CA ARG A 42 -4.93 8.49 -7.30
C ARG A 42 -5.50 7.12 -6.96
N LYS A 43 -4.81 6.05 -7.34
CA LYS A 43 -5.21 4.68 -7.01
C LYS A 43 -5.36 4.48 -5.49
N ALA A 44 -4.41 4.95 -4.69
CA ALA A 44 -4.45 4.81 -3.24
C ALA A 44 -5.67 5.51 -2.63
N ARG A 45 -5.99 6.72 -3.10
CA ARG A 45 -7.19 7.45 -2.70
C ARG A 45 -8.46 6.69 -3.08
N ASP A 46 -8.54 6.20 -4.31
CA ASP A 46 -9.71 5.47 -4.80
C ASP A 46 -9.90 4.13 -4.04
N SER A 47 -8.79 3.52 -3.60
CA SER A 47 -8.76 2.33 -2.73
C SER A 47 -8.91 2.62 -1.24
N ARG A 48 -8.99 3.89 -0.81
CA ARG A 48 -9.11 4.32 0.60
C ARG A 48 -7.96 3.85 1.50
N VAL A 49 -6.76 3.71 0.95
CA VAL A 49 -5.56 3.31 1.70
C VAL A 49 -4.68 4.51 2.03
N GLN A 50 -3.91 4.41 3.11
CA GLN A 50 -2.93 5.43 3.50
C GLN A 50 -1.61 5.19 2.78
N VAL A 51 -0.99 6.25 2.25
CA VAL A 51 0.30 6.16 1.57
C VAL A 51 1.41 6.53 2.53
N GLY A 52 2.34 5.60 2.78
CA GLY A 52 3.55 5.89 3.55
C GLY A 52 4.55 6.71 2.75
N ASN A 53 5.12 7.75 3.36
CA ASN A 53 6.21 8.55 2.79
C ASN A 53 7.55 7.78 2.76
N SER A 54 7.62 6.66 3.49
CA SER A 54 8.73 5.70 3.47
C SER A 54 8.20 4.31 3.80
N LEU A 55 9.00 3.28 3.52
CA LEU A 55 8.69 1.91 3.92
C LEU A 55 8.55 1.82 5.46
N ALA A 56 9.46 2.45 6.20
CA ALA A 56 9.42 2.46 7.67
C ALA A 56 8.12 3.04 8.20
N GLN A 57 7.64 4.15 7.63
CA GLN A 57 6.36 4.75 8.03
C GLN A 57 5.18 3.83 7.71
N ALA A 58 5.16 3.18 6.55
CA ALA A 58 4.06 2.26 6.20
C ALA A 58 3.99 1.03 7.13
N LEU A 59 5.10 0.67 7.77
CA LEU A 59 5.18 -0.45 8.72
C LEU A 59 4.88 -0.05 10.17
N GLU A 60 4.82 1.25 10.47
CA GLU A 60 4.65 1.74 11.84
C GLU A 60 3.31 1.31 12.42
N GLY A 61 3.35 0.54 13.51
CA GLY A 61 2.16 0.00 14.18
C GLY A 61 1.40 -1.08 13.40
N ALA A 62 1.94 -1.55 12.26
CA ALA A 62 1.35 -2.65 11.51
C ALA A 62 1.46 -3.97 12.29
N THR A 63 0.34 -4.66 12.47
CA THR A 63 0.29 -5.97 13.13
C THR A 63 0.24 -7.11 12.12
N LEU A 64 0.01 -6.80 10.84
CA LEU A 64 0.04 -7.73 9.71
C LEU A 64 0.67 -7.02 8.51
N VAL A 65 1.60 -7.68 7.83
CA VAL A 65 2.31 -7.14 6.66
C VAL A 65 2.17 -8.10 5.48
N PHE A 66 1.70 -7.59 4.35
CA PHE A 66 1.70 -8.29 3.08
C PHE A 66 2.84 -7.77 2.21
N SER A 67 3.75 -8.66 1.80
CA SER A 67 4.72 -8.37 0.76
C SER A 67 4.17 -8.86 -0.58
N THR A 68 3.70 -7.93 -1.41
CA THR A 68 3.08 -8.17 -2.72
C THR A 68 3.93 -7.60 -3.86
N VAL A 69 5.24 -7.61 -3.66
CA VAL A 69 6.23 -7.32 -4.69
C VAL A 69 6.43 -8.51 -5.63
N THR A 70 6.95 -8.28 -6.83
CA THR A 70 7.34 -9.37 -7.73
C THR A 70 8.56 -10.10 -7.15
N ALA A 71 8.42 -11.39 -6.87
CA ALA A 71 9.56 -12.27 -6.59
C ALA A 71 10.34 -12.51 -7.88
N ARG A 72 11.65 -12.28 -7.84
CA ARG A 72 12.59 -12.57 -8.93
C ARG A 72 13.75 -13.38 -8.39
#